data_AF-A0A3M8CM47-F1
#
_entry.id   AF-A0A3M8CM47-F1
#
_cell.length_a   1.000
_cell.length_b   1.000
_cell.length_c   1.000
_cell.angle_alpha   90.00
_cell.angle_beta   90.00
_cell.angle_gamma   90.00
#
_symmetry.space_group_name_H-M   'P 1'
#
loop_
_entity.id
_entity.type
_entity.pdbx_description
1 polymer ?
#
loop_
_entity_poly.entity_id
_entity_poly.type
_entity_poly.pdbx_seq_one_letter_code
_entity_poly.pdbx_strand_id
1 'polypeptide(L)'
;MDINAISQLSPIRTQNVQSVQTPAEVTKGFSSFLSDALNDVNQAQVASSRMQDAYATGNVELHQVTIASQKASVMLDLTMQVRNKVIESYQEIMRMSI
;
A
#
# COMPACT_ATOMS: atom_id res chain seq x y z
N MET A 1 44.53 -41.40 -26.39
CA MET A 1 43.51 -42.13 -25.62
C MET A 1 43.89 -42.00 -24.15
N ASP A 2 43.20 -41.32 -23.25
CA ASP A 2 42.02 -40.46 -23.28
C ASP A 2 42.17 -39.55 -22.06
N ILE A 3 42.44 -38.26 -22.28
CA ILE A 3 42.44 -37.26 -21.21
C ILE A 3 41.02 -36.71 -21.17
N ASN A 4 40.11 -37.44 -20.55
CA ASN A 4 38.73 -37.01 -20.39
C ASN A 4 38.32 -37.13 -18.92
N ALA A 5 38.95 -36.30 -18.08
CA ALA A 5 38.70 -36.25 -16.65
C ALA A 5 38.27 -34.85 -16.19
N ILE A 6 37.60 -34.05 -17.02
CA ILE A 6 37.02 -32.78 -16.58
C ILE A 6 35.83 -32.42 -17.48
N SER A 7 34.64 -32.99 -17.25
CA SER A 7 33.45 -32.58 -18.03
C SER A 7 32.11 -32.70 -17.30
N GLN A 8 32.08 -32.88 -15.98
CA GLN A 8 30.81 -32.95 -15.26
C GLN A 8 30.88 -32.20 -13.93
N LEU A 9 31.02 -30.87 -14.04
CA LEU A 9 30.52 -29.98 -13.00
C LEU A 9 29.13 -29.51 -13.44
N SER A 10 28.11 -30.19 -12.91
CA SER A 10 26.72 -29.75 -13.02
C SER A 10 26.59 -28.35 -12.42
N PRO A 11 26.09 -27.34 -13.13
CA PRO A 11 25.82 -26.05 -12.51
C PRO A 11 24.72 -26.25 -11.47
N ILE A 12 25.02 -25.83 -10.23
CA ILE A 12 24.04 -25.68 -9.17
C ILE A 12 22.90 -24.83 -9.73
N ARG A 13 21.73 -25.45 -9.91
CA ARG A 13 20.49 -24.73 -10.20
C ARG A 13 20.14 -23.95 -8.94
N THR A 14 20.47 -22.66 -8.93
CA THR A 14 20.03 -21.74 -7.89
C THR A 14 18.51 -21.72 -7.89
N GLN A 15 17.93 -22.43 -6.92
CA GLN A 15 16.52 -22.51 -6.70
C GLN A 15 16.06 -21.18 -6.09
N ASN A 16 15.04 -20.59 -6.72
CA ASN A 16 14.18 -19.54 -6.19
C ASN A 16 14.84 -18.18 -5.94
N VAL A 17 15.15 -17.47 -7.02
CA VAL A 17 15.13 -16.00 -7.00
C VAL A 17 13.66 -15.63 -6.79
N GLN A 18 13.27 -15.29 -5.56
CA GLN A 18 12.03 -14.55 -5.31
C GLN A 18 12.07 -13.37 -6.27
N SER A 19 11.12 -13.33 -7.21
CA SER A 19 11.00 -12.28 -8.19
C SER A 19 10.94 -10.95 -7.45
N VAL A 20 12.06 -10.22 -7.47
CA VAL A 20 12.11 -8.82 -7.04
C VAL A 20 11.15 -8.11 -7.99
N GLN A 21 9.96 -7.78 -7.49
CA GLN A 21 8.94 -7.11 -8.28
C GLN A 21 9.57 -5.88 -8.91
N THR A 22 9.44 -5.77 -10.23
CA THR A 22 10.02 -4.65 -10.96
C THR A 22 9.39 -3.34 -10.47
N PRO A 23 10.09 -2.20 -10.52
CA PRO A 23 9.51 -0.89 -10.16
C PRO A 23 8.18 -0.61 -10.89
N ALA A 24 8.02 -1.15 -12.10
CA ALA A 24 6.79 -1.11 -12.88
C ALA A 24 5.65 -1.97 -12.29
N GLU A 25 5.93 -3.16 -11.76
CA GLU A 25 4.95 -3.99 -11.05
C GLU A 25 4.52 -3.37 -9.73
N VAL A 26 5.46 -2.77 -8.97
CA VAL A 26 5.15 -2.04 -7.73
C VAL A 26 4.29 -0.81 -8.01
N THR A 27 4.58 -0.06 -9.08
CA THR A 27 3.76 1.09 -9.52
C THR A 27 2.36 0.66 -9.94
N LYS A 28 2.23 -0.48 -10.62
CA LYS A 28 0.94 -1.06 -11.00
C LYS A 28 0.14 -1.50 -9.76
N GLY A 29 0.81 -2.10 -8.78
CA GLY A 29 0.22 -2.45 -7.48
C GLY A 29 -0.26 -1.22 -6.70
N PHE A 30 0.55 -0.15 -6.66
CA PHE A 30 0.16 1.12 -6.04
C PHE A 30 -1.01 1.80 -6.78
N SER A 31 -1.02 1.79 -8.11
CA SER A 31 -2.13 2.36 -8.89
C SER A 31 -3.44 1.60 -8.66
N SER A 32 -3.39 0.28 -8.51
CA SER A 32 -4.56 -0.53 -8.15
C SER A 32 -5.03 -0.17 -6.75
N PHE A 33 -4.12 -0.15 -5.78
CA PHE A 33 -4.41 0.21 -4.39
C PHE A 33 -5.01 1.62 -4.27
N LEU A 34 -4.51 2.59 -5.04
CA LEU A 34 -5.06 3.95 -5.08
C LEU A 34 -6.47 3.97 -5.67
N SER A 35 -6.74 3.17 -6.70
CA SER A 35 -8.09 3.04 -7.27
C SER A 35 -9.07 2.44 -6.26
N ASP A 36 -8.64 1.41 -5.54
CA ASP A 36 -9.43 0.75 -4.50
C ASP A 36 -9.70 1.70 -3.33
N ALA A 37 -8.69 2.45 -2.90
CA ALA A 37 -8.83 3.46 -1.85
C ALA A 37 -9.79 4.60 -2.25
N LEU A 38 -9.78 5.04 -3.51
CA LEU A 38 -10.74 6.03 -4.02
C LEU A 38 -12.17 5.48 -4.03
N ASN A 39 -12.34 4.19 -4.30
CA ASN A 39 -13.64 3.51 -4.27
C ASN A 39 -14.16 3.38 -2.82
N ASP A 40 -13.28 3.06 -1.87
CA ASP A 40 -13.61 3.01 -0.45
C ASP A 40 -14.01 4.39 0.11
N VAL A 41 -13.34 5.45 -0.32
CA VAL A 41 -13.73 6.84 0.02
C VAL A 41 -15.11 7.16 -0.55
N ASN A 42 -15.40 6.76 -1.78
CA ASN A 42 -16.73 6.95 -2.39
C ASN A 42 -17.82 6.24 -1.58
N GLN A 43 -17.58 4.98 -1.19
CA GLN A 43 -18.50 4.23 -0.33
C GLN A 43 -18.68 4.88 1.05
N ALA A 44 -17.59 5.33 1.67
CA ALA A 44 -17.64 6.04 2.95
C ALA A 44 -18.44 7.34 2.85
N GLN A 45 -18.34 8.05 1.72
CA GLN A 45 -19.10 9.27 1.45
C GLN A 45 -20.60 8.98 1.31
N VAL A 46 -20.98 7.92 0.59
CA VAL A 46 -22.39 7.47 0.49
C VAL A 46 -22.95 7.04 1.85
N ALA A 47 -22.14 6.31 2.64
CA ALA A 47 -22.51 5.93 4.00
C ALA A 47 -22.67 7.17 4.90
N SER A 48 -21.81 8.17 4.75
CA SER A 48 -21.89 9.44 5.47
C SER A 48 -23.14 10.23 5.11
N SER A 49 -23.55 10.30 3.84
CA SER A 49 -24.83 10.91 3.44
C SER A 49 -26.04 10.20 4.06
N ARG A 50 -26.07 8.86 4.08
CA ARG A 50 -27.12 8.11 4.78
C ARG A 50 -27.13 8.39 6.28
N MET A 51 -25.96 8.57 6.87
CA MET A 51 -25.82 8.85 8.29
C MET A 51 -26.18 10.31 8.62
N GLN A 52 -26.00 11.25 7.68
CA GLN A 52 -26.48 12.63 7.77
C GLN A 52 -28.01 12.70 7.71
N ASP A 53 -28.65 11.89 6.86
CA ASP A 53 -30.11 11.75 6.84
C ASP A 53 -30.61 11.18 8.19
N ALA A 54 -29.92 10.17 8.74
CA ALA A 54 -30.22 9.65 10.07
C ALA A 54 -29.94 10.66 11.20
N TYR A 55 -28.92 11.51 11.05
CA TYR A 55 -28.56 12.57 12.01
C TYR A 55 -29.59 13.71 12.03
N ALA A 56 -30.12 14.10 10.86
CA ALA A 56 -31.22 15.06 10.76
C ALA A 56 -32.49 14.57 11.49
N THR A 57 -32.56 13.28 11.81
CA THR A 57 -33.61 12.65 12.61
C THR A 57 -33.36 12.75 14.13
N GLY A 58 -32.23 13.33 14.58
CA GLY A 58 -32.04 13.84 15.95
C GLY A 58 -31.34 12.93 16.99
N ASN A 59 -30.38 12.08 16.61
CA ASN A 59 -29.82 11.05 17.51
C ASN A 59 -28.28 11.06 17.69
N VAL A 60 -27.63 12.16 18.12
CA VAL A 60 -26.21 12.09 18.55
C VAL A 60 -25.82 13.06 19.68
N GLU A 61 -25.11 12.52 20.66
CA GLU A 61 -24.52 13.18 21.85
C GLU A 61 -23.17 13.87 21.55
N LEU A 62 -22.95 15.08 22.09
CA LEU A 62 -21.78 15.97 21.87
C LEU A 62 -20.40 15.28 22.05
N HIS A 63 -20.31 14.27 22.92
CA HIS A 63 -19.07 13.52 23.17
C HIS A 63 -18.55 12.76 21.93
N GLN A 64 -19.44 12.30 21.05
CA GLN A 64 -19.04 11.57 19.84
C GLN A 64 -18.33 12.48 18.82
N VAL A 65 -18.70 13.76 18.77
CA VAL A 65 -18.08 14.74 17.86
C VAL A 65 -16.63 15.02 18.24
N THR A 66 -16.33 15.19 19.53
CA THR A 66 -14.96 15.44 20.01
C THR A 66 -14.05 14.23 19.78
N ILE A 67 -14.54 13.02 20.07
CA ILE A 67 -13.79 11.78 19.81
C ILE A 67 -13.54 11.60 18.31
N ALA A 68 -14.55 11.86 17.47
CA ALA A 68 -14.41 11.79 16.02
C ALA A 68 -13.35 12.78 15.51
N SER A 69 -13.33 14.01 16.02
CA SER A 69 -12.34 15.03 15.66
C SER A 69 -10.91 14.62 16.03
N GLN A 70 -10.69 14.13 17.26
CA GLN A 70 -9.38 13.64 17.68
C GLN A 70 -8.93 12.42 16.89
N LYS A 71 -9.84 11.49 16.60
CA LYS A 71 -9.54 10.32 15.75
C LYS A 71 -9.14 10.75 14.34
N ALA A 72 -9.84 11.74 13.76
CA ALA A 72 -9.53 12.27 12.44
C ALA A 72 -8.14 12.92 12.38
N SER A 73 -7.77 13.70 13.40
CA SER A 73 -6.43 14.30 13.49
C SER A 73 -5.32 13.24 13.50
N VAL A 74 -5.47 12.19 14.33
CA VAL A 74 -4.48 11.10 14.39
C VAL A 74 -4.39 10.32 13.08
N MET A 75 -5.53 10.07 12.41
CA MET A 75 -5.56 9.40 11.12
C MET A 75 -4.90 10.23 10.01
N LEU A 76 -5.05 11.56 10.05
CA LEU A 76 -4.39 12.46 9.10
C LEU A 76 -2.86 12.41 9.27
N ASP A 77 -2.38 12.48 10.51
CA ASP A 77 -0.95 12.40 10.81
C ASP A 77 -0.36 11.06 10.37
N LEU A 78 -1.08 9.97 10.61
CA LEU A 78 -0.69 8.64 10.15
C LEU A 78 -0.64 8.57 8.62
N THR A 79 -1.63 9.16 7.94
CA THR A 79 -1.68 9.19 6.47
C THR A 79 -0.49 9.94 5.90
N MET A 80 -0.10 11.07 6.50
CA MET A 80 1.07 11.82 6.10
C MET A 80 2.37 11.02 6.26
N GLN A 81 2.51 10.29 7.36
CA GLN A 81 3.67 9.41 7.58
C GLN A 81 3.73 8.26 6.58
N VAL A 82 2.61 7.59 6.31
CA VAL A 82 2.52 6.52 5.31
C VAL A 82 2.86 7.06 3.93
N ARG A 83 2.30 8.22 3.54
CA ARG A 83 2.60 8.89 2.27
C ARG A 83 4.10 9.15 2.12
N ASN A 84 4.71 9.75 3.14
CA ASN A 84 6.15 10.05 3.11
C ASN A 84 6.97 8.76 2.98
N LYS A 85 6.62 7.71 3.74
CA LYS A 85 7.34 6.43 3.69
C LYS A 85 7.23 5.74 2.33
N VAL A 86 6.08 5.80 1.69
CA VAL A 86 5.87 5.24 0.34
C VAL A 86 6.71 5.99 -0.70
N ILE A 87 6.80 7.33 -0.60
CA ILE A 87 7.64 8.13 -1.49
C ILE A 87 9.13 7.81 -1.28
N GLU A 88 9.59 7.72 -0.02
CA GLU A 88 10.96 7.33 0.31
C GLU A 88 11.30 5.94 -0.24
N SER A 89 10.43 4.96 -0.03
CA SER A 89 10.62 3.59 -0.54
C SER A 89 10.69 3.55 -2.07
N TYR A 90 9.87 4.35 -2.77
CA TYR A 90 9.95 4.49 -4.22
C TYR A 90 11.30 5.10 -4.65
N GLN A 91 11.74 6.17 -3.99
CA GLN A 91 13.03 6.81 -4.27
C GLN A 91 14.21 5.85 -4.01
N GLU A 92 14.16 5.05 -2.95
CA GLU A 92 15.22 4.11 -2.61
C GLU A 92 15.32 2.96 -3.61
N ILE A 93 14.20 2.40 -4.06
CA ILE A 93 14.17 1.39 -5.12
C ILE A 93 14.78 1.94 -6.42
N MET A 94 14.50 3.20 -6.76
CA MET A 94 15.11 3.85 -7.92
C MET A 94 16.62 4.07 -7.75
N ARG A 95 17.10 4.38 -6.54
CA ARG A 95 18.54 4.51 -6.23
C ARG A 95 19.29 3.19 -6.22
N MET A 96 18.63 2.08 -5.90
CA MET A 96 19.24 0.73 -5.99
C MET A 96 19.40 0.25 -7.44
N SER A 97 18.71 0.87 -8.39
CA SER A 97 18.61 0.40 -9.79
C SER A 97 19.59 1.09 -10.76
N ILE A 98 20.53 1.92 -10.26
CA ILE A 98 21.60 2.56 -11.06
C ILE A 98 22.96 1.96 -10.76
#